data_AF-A0A9D9SVN5-F1
#
_entry.id   AF-A0A9D9SVN5-F1
#
_cell.length_a   1.000
_cell.length_b   1.000
_cell.length_c   1.000
_cell.angle_alpha   90.00
_cell.angle_beta   90.00
_cell.angle_gamma   90.00
#
_symmetry.space_group_name_H-M   'P 1'
#
loop_
_entity.id
_entity.type
_entity.pdbx_description
1 polymer ?
#
loop_
_entity_poly.entity_id
_entity_poly.type
_entity_poly.pdbx_seq_one_letter_code
_entity_poly.pdbx_strand_id
1 'polypeptide(L)'
;MQKEIYFEQNIQTGREALIENIKLVLYNKTPSIFELLDFENDKIYTDSFVFAALNSKQKVEVMDVLWGYKSTFLQEQPVHLVTDEIGRIYLPNLGYFNTDKILTPLDISFKSESYVLKDEKQQEVNFSFEPPLLIHGLFEVIKHPHNLLYEHFFKSEGDLVTVEVSEITQRHLEHVTLAFDHIRDYSYEFYVMLKICLRNIMIFKSNAYEFMNTEVVDRNSFATLSVHGCAFFNAFQDEYNEVFFIEDIAHQGGHVIFNTFLAAKPDIFKIDQHVNIASQEEVEFYEEERSLFVVMHAMFTYDSIITCLSNCIDNKVFEGHKLHELLGRLAFNCYKFGQDFELLSQLDNEGNSIFFKDEGKLLLTQFLETYKGVLLKHRKLIQPLNLSNQPYNFSYKIFLKNNPI
;
A
#
# COMPACT_ATOMS: atom_id res chain seq x y z
N MET A 1 -9.71 2.94 -23.22
CA MET A 1 -8.88 2.20 -24.21
C MET A 1 -7.47 2.78 -24.42
N GLN A 2 -7.25 4.01 -24.94
CA GLN A 2 -5.89 4.55 -25.08
C GLN A 2 -5.22 4.89 -23.73
N LYS A 3 -6.00 5.35 -22.73
CA LYS A 3 -5.57 5.59 -21.34
C LYS A 3 -5.07 4.31 -20.65
N GLU A 4 -5.88 3.27 -20.68
CA GLU A 4 -5.57 1.98 -20.04
C GLU A 4 -4.28 1.38 -20.61
N ILE A 5 -4.13 1.36 -21.94
CA ILE A 5 -2.95 0.78 -22.58
C ILE A 5 -1.68 1.52 -22.16
N TYR A 6 -1.70 2.85 -22.07
CA TYR A 6 -0.53 3.63 -21.67
C TYR A 6 -0.14 3.35 -20.20
N PHE A 7 -1.11 3.34 -19.28
CA PHE A 7 -0.83 3.07 -17.87
C PHE A 7 -0.35 1.64 -17.65
N GLU A 8 -1.02 0.65 -18.23
CA GLU A 8 -0.64 -0.76 -18.10
C GLU A 8 0.76 -1.01 -18.66
N GLN A 9 1.11 -0.43 -19.80
CA GLN A 9 2.45 -0.56 -20.40
C GLN A 9 3.54 0.03 -19.51
N ASN A 10 3.32 1.24 -18.96
CA ASN A 10 4.29 1.87 -18.07
C ASN A 10 4.39 1.16 -16.72
N ILE A 11 3.27 0.66 -16.18
CA ILE A 11 3.30 -0.17 -14.97
C ILE A 11 4.10 -1.45 -15.21
N GLN A 12 3.90 -2.13 -16.34
CA GLN A 12 4.65 -3.34 -16.66
C GLN A 12 6.14 -3.03 -16.86
N THR A 13 6.47 -1.97 -17.59
CA THR A 13 7.86 -1.51 -17.78
C THR A 13 8.52 -1.14 -16.46
N GLY A 14 7.78 -0.44 -15.59
CA GLY A 14 8.27 -0.04 -14.28
C GLY A 14 8.45 -1.22 -13.34
N ARG A 15 7.56 -2.23 -13.40
CA ARG A 15 7.71 -3.50 -12.69
C ARG A 15 8.97 -4.25 -13.13
N GLU A 16 9.21 -4.34 -14.44
CA GLU A 16 10.42 -4.95 -14.99
C GLU A 16 11.68 -4.20 -14.53
N ALA A 17 11.66 -2.86 -14.57
CA ALA A 17 12.76 -2.05 -14.07
C ALA A 17 13.03 -2.29 -12.58
N LEU A 18 12.00 -2.42 -11.75
CA LEU A 18 12.15 -2.76 -10.33
C LEU A 18 12.76 -4.16 -10.14
N ILE A 19 12.28 -5.17 -10.87
CA ILE A 19 12.80 -6.53 -10.82
C ILE A 19 14.29 -6.56 -11.17
N GLU A 20 14.68 -5.91 -12.27
CA GLU A 20 16.07 -5.87 -12.71
C GLU A 20 16.98 -5.11 -11.72
N ASN A 21 16.47 -4.04 -11.10
CA ASN A 21 17.19 -3.35 -10.03
C ASN A 21 17.40 -4.26 -8.81
N ILE A 22 16.38 -5.01 -8.38
CA ILE A 22 16.52 -5.96 -7.27
C ILE A 22 17.52 -7.06 -7.64
N LYS A 23 17.41 -7.67 -8.83
CA LYS A 23 18.39 -8.67 -9.31
C LYS A 23 19.81 -8.12 -9.30
N LEU A 24 20.04 -6.90 -9.79
CA LEU A 24 21.35 -6.27 -9.80
C LEU A 24 21.90 -6.05 -8.37
N VAL A 25 21.05 -5.57 -7.45
CA VAL A 25 21.44 -5.38 -6.05
C VAL A 25 21.79 -6.71 -5.39
N LEU A 26 20.99 -7.76 -5.62
CA LEU A 26 21.26 -9.10 -5.12
C LEU A 26 22.55 -9.68 -5.68
N TYR A 27 22.80 -9.56 -6.98
CA TYR A 27 24.04 -10.00 -7.62
C TYR A 27 25.27 -9.32 -7.05
N ASN A 28 25.21 -8.00 -6.85
CA ASN A 28 26.31 -7.23 -6.29
C ASN A 28 26.63 -7.62 -4.83
N LYS A 29 25.63 -8.06 -4.06
CA LYS A 29 25.82 -8.56 -2.69
C LYS A 29 26.29 -10.01 -2.67
N THR A 30 25.75 -10.86 -3.53
CA THR A 30 26.01 -12.30 -3.57
C THR A 30 25.89 -12.82 -5.01
N PRO A 31 26.99 -12.86 -5.79
CA PRO A 31 26.92 -13.23 -7.21
C PRO A 31 26.33 -14.62 -7.49
N SER A 32 26.54 -15.58 -6.58
CA SER A 32 26.02 -16.95 -6.70
C SER A 32 24.54 -17.09 -6.30
N ILE A 33 23.84 -16.00 -5.95
CA ILE A 33 22.46 -16.07 -5.45
C ILE A 33 21.49 -16.71 -6.45
N PHE A 34 21.74 -16.55 -7.75
CA PHE A 34 20.91 -17.13 -8.82
C PHE A 34 21.20 -18.61 -9.08
N GLU A 35 22.18 -19.21 -8.39
CA GLU A 35 22.30 -20.67 -8.30
C GLU A 35 21.28 -21.24 -7.29
N LEU A 36 20.76 -20.39 -6.38
CA LEU A 36 19.86 -20.78 -5.31
C LEU A 36 18.39 -20.42 -5.58
N LEU A 37 18.16 -19.44 -6.45
CA LEU A 37 16.85 -18.87 -6.75
C LEU A 37 16.54 -19.02 -8.24
N ASP A 38 15.27 -19.20 -8.56
CA ASP A 38 14.81 -19.17 -9.95
C ASP A 38 14.90 -17.74 -10.50
N PHE A 39 15.82 -17.53 -11.44
CA PHE A 39 16.06 -16.22 -12.06
C PHE A 39 14.83 -15.68 -12.81
N GLU A 40 14.00 -16.58 -13.35
CA GLU A 40 12.82 -16.24 -14.16
C GLU A 40 11.55 -16.07 -13.31
N ASN A 41 11.60 -16.42 -12.02
CA ASN A 41 10.48 -16.24 -11.11
C ASN A 41 10.44 -14.82 -10.54
N ASP A 42 9.81 -13.92 -11.28
CA ASP A 42 9.59 -12.52 -10.89
C ASP A 42 8.96 -12.32 -9.50
N LYS A 43 8.21 -13.32 -8.98
CA LYS A 43 7.58 -13.19 -7.66
C LYS A 43 8.61 -12.96 -6.55
N ILE A 44 9.80 -13.55 -6.70
CA ILE A 44 10.92 -13.42 -5.77
C ILE A 44 11.38 -11.96 -5.71
N TYR A 45 11.55 -11.34 -6.87
CA TYR A 45 12.13 -9.99 -7.00
C TYR A 45 11.10 -8.86 -6.84
N THR A 46 9.84 -9.23 -6.62
CA THR A 46 8.73 -8.31 -6.32
C THR A 46 8.18 -8.49 -4.90
N ASP A 47 8.79 -9.37 -4.09
CA ASP A 47 8.35 -9.61 -2.72
C ASP A 47 8.70 -8.44 -1.79
N SER A 48 7.72 -7.98 -1.03
CA SER A 48 7.87 -6.76 -0.22
C SER A 48 8.88 -6.90 0.92
N PHE A 49 9.11 -8.11 1.43
CA PHE A 49 10.12 -8.35 2.46
C PHE A 49 11.54 -8.33 1.89
N VAL A 50 11.72 -8.62 0.59
CA VAL A 50 13.02 -8.41 -0.09
C VAL A 50 13.34 -6.93 -0.16
N PHE A 51 12.36 -6.09 -0.51
CA PHE A 51 12.53 -4.63 -0.44
C PHE A 51 12.83 -4.18 0.99
N ALA A 52 12.06 -4.66 1.97
CA ALA A 52 12.27 -4.31 3.38
C ALA A 52 13.67 -4.67 3.86
N ALA A 53 14.14 -5.90 3.60
CA ALA A 53 15.46 -6.34 4.02
C ALA A 53 16.59 -5.57 3.35
N LEU A 54 16.45 -5.21 2.06
CA LEU A 54 17.45 -4.44 1.34
C LEU A 54 17.55 -2.98 1.79
N ASN A 55 16.43 -2.41 2.26
CA ASN A 55 16.36 -1.03 2.75
C ASN A 55 16.45 -0.92 4.28
N SER A 56 16.47 -2.04 5.00
CA SER A 56 16.45 -2.07 6.46
C SER A 56 17.68 -1.40 7.05
N LYS A 57 17.48 -0.61 8.11
CA LYS A 57 18.59 -0.12 8.93
C LYS A 57 19.18 -1.23 9.81
N GLN A 58 18.42 -2.29 10.04
CA GLN A 58 18.87 -3.46 10.78
C GLN A 58 19.73 -4.36 9.88
N LYS A 59 20.73 -5.02 10.47
CA LYS A 59 21.49 -6.05 9.74
C LYS A 59 20.62 -7.29 9.59
N VAL A 60 19.92 -7.39 8.47
CA VAL A 60 19.18 -8.60 8.08
C VAL A 60 19.82 -9.16 6.82
N GLU A 61 20.19 -10.43 6.88
CA GLU A 61 20.70 -11.12 5.71
C GLU A 61 19.55 -11.38 4.75
N VAL A 62 19.60 -10.81 3.55
CA VAL A 62 18.52 -10.93 2.56
C VAL A 62 18.28 -12.40 2.17
N MET A 63 19.30 -13.24 2.29
CA MET A 63 19.21 -14.68 2.08
C MET A 63 18.27 -15.38 3.07
N ASP A 64 18.10 -14.84 4.26
CA ASP A 64 17.18 -15.37 5.27
C ASP A 64 15.73 -15.21 4.81
N VAL A 65 15.42 -14.01 4.29
CA VAL A 65 14.11 -13.69 3.71
C VAL A 65 13.85 -14.51 2.44
N LEU A 66 14.87 -14.73 1.63
CA LEU A 66 14.76 -15.45 0.36
C LEU A 66 14.70 -16.98 0.52
N TRP A 67 14.90 -17.52 1.73
CA TRP A 67 14.95 -18.97 1.93
C TRP A 67 13.65 -19.67 1.51
N GLY A 68 12.50 -19.03 1.73
CA GLY A 68 11.19 -19.54 1.33
C GLY A 68 10.98 -19.70 -0.17
N TYR A 69 11.87 -19.13 -0.99
CA TYR A 69 11.84 -19.24 -2.45
C TYR A 69 12.83 -20.24 -3.04
N LYS A 70 13.71 -20.83 -2.21
CA LYS A 70 14.63 -21.88 -2.66
C LYS A 70 13.86 -23.13 -3.08
N SER A 71 14.42 -23.91 -4.00
CA SER A 71 13.88 -25.25 -4.31
C SER A 71 13.93 -26.15 -3.09
N THR A 72 13.03 -27.13 -3.00
CA THR A 72 12.96 -28.06 -1.86
C THR A 72 14.28 -28.78 -1.58
N PHE A 73 15.03 -29.14 -2.62
CA PHE A 73 16.37 -29.72 -2.51
C PHE A 73 17.36 -28.77 -1.81
N LEU A 74 17.32 -27.48 -2.13
CA LEU A 74 18.19 -26.48 -1.50
C LEU A 74 17.73 -26.09 -0.09
N GLN A 75 16.44 -26.28 0.22
CA GLN A 75 15.90 -26.10 1.57
C GLN A 75 16.31 -27.23 2.54
N GLU A 76 16.94 -28.31 2.06
CA GLU A 76 17.60 -29.29 2.94
C GLU A 76 18.77 -28.66 3.72
N GLN A 77 19.39 -27.61 3.16
CA GLN A 77 20.40 -26.82 3.86
C GLN A 77 19.73 -25.89 4.88
N PRO A 78 20.12 -25.98 6.16
CA PRO A 78 19.49 -25.20 7.20
C PRO A 78 19.71 -23.70 6.99
N VAL A 79 18.70 -22.90 7.35
CA VAL A 79 18.82 -21.46 7.55
C VAL A 79 18.75 -21.15 9.03
N HIS A 80 19.59 -20.23 9.49
CA HIS A 80 19.69 -19.83 10.88
C HIS A 80 18.84 -18.57 11.11
N LEU A 81 17.73 -18.71 11.82
CA LEU A 81 16.75 -17.63 12.03
C LEU A 81 16.47 -17.45 13.51
N VAL A 82 16.15 -16.23 13.93
CA VAL A 82 15.80 -15.93 15.32
C VAL A 82 14.30 -15.78 15.43
N THR A 83 13.67 -16.50 16.35
CA THR A 83 12.26 -16.32 16.67
C THR A 83 11.98 -14.93 17.25
N ASP A 84 10.81 -14.36 17.00
CA ASP A 84 10.39 -13.07 17.58
C ASP A 84 10.10 -13.15 19.10
N GLU A 85 9.60 -12.04 19.67
CA GLU A 85 9.28 -11.87 21.09
C GLU A 85 8.19 -12.82 21.63
N ILE A 86 7.51 -13.54 20.73
CA ILE A 86 6.43 -14.49 21.04
C ILE A 86 6.64 -15.84 20.36
N GLY A 87 7.86 -16.09 19.89
CA GLY A 87 8.34 -17.39 19.45
C GLY A 87 8.03 -17.77 18.02
N ARG A 88 7.87 -16.78 17.12
CA ARG A 88 7.53 -17.01 15.72
C ARG A 88 8.69 -16.73 14.78
N ILE A 89 8.75 -17.47 13.68
CA ILE A 89 9.56 -17.16 12.51
C ILE A 89 8.62 -17.05 11.32
N TYR A 90 8.70 -15.94 10.58
CA TYR A 90 7.98 -15.77 9.32
C TYR A 90 8.95 -15.86 8.16
N LEU A 91 8.57 -16.64 7.15
CA LEU A 91 9.29 -16.76 5.90
C LEU A 91 8.33 -16.47 4.73
N PRO A 92 8.63 -15.46 3.89
CA PRO A 92 7.83 -15.18 2.70
C PRO A 92 7.64 -16.44 1.85
N ASN A 93 6.48 -16.54 1.19
CA ASN A 93 6.06 -17.71 0.39
C ASN A 93 5.81 -19.01 1.20
N LEU A 94 6.21 -19.10 2.47
CA LEU A 94 5.99 -20.27 3.31
C LEU A 94 5.03 -20.03 4.47
N GLY A 95 5.07 -18.87 5.13
CA GLY A 95 4.20 -18.56 6.27
C GLY A 95 4.95 -18.59 7.61
N TYR A 96 4.25 -18.96 8.68
CA TYR A 96 4.70 -18.81 10.06
C TYR A 96 5.02 -20.15 10.73
N PHE A 97 6.16 -20.20 11.41
CA PHE A 97 6.57 -21.27 12.30
C PHE A 97 6.41 -20.77 13.74
N ASN A 98 5.41 -21.28 14.45
CA ASN A 98 5.11 -20.86 15.82
C ASN A 98 5.68 -21.88 16.81
N THR A 99 6.46 -21.42 17.78
CA THR A 99 7.16 -22.26 18.77
C THR A 99 7.02 -21.69 20.19
N ASP A 100 7.45 -22.45 21.20
CA ASP A 100 7.56 -21.97 22.58
C ASP A 100 8.91 -21.28 22.87
N LYS A 101 9.82 -21.23 21.88
CA LYS A 101 11.14 -20.63 21.99
C LYS A 101 11.05 -19.17 21.60
N ILE A 102 11.31 -18.25 22.54
CA ILE A 102 11.25 -16.80 22.33
C ILE A 102 12.67 -16.27 22.13
N LEU A 103 12.86 -15.34 21.19
CA LEU A 103 14.16 -14.70 20.91
C LEU A 103 15.33 -15.71 20.80
N THR A 104 15.06 -16.90 20.27
CA THR A 104 15.99 -18.03 20.23
C THR A 104 16.42 -18.29 18.78
N PRO A 105 17.72 -18.45 18.51
CA PRO A 105 18.20 -18.92 17.21
C PRO A 105 17.78 -20.37 16.95
N LEU A 106 17.19 -20.61 15.79
CA LEU A 106 16.75 -21.93 15.31
C LEU A 106 17.24 -22.18 13.88
N ASP A 107 17.61 -23.44 13.64
CA ASP A 107 17.93 -23.95 12.31
C ASP A 107 16.65 -24.50 11.68
N ILE A 108 16.22 -23.93 10.55
CA ILE A 108 15.09 -24.44 9.77
C ILE A 108 15.60 -25.18 8.55
N SER A 109 15.15 -26.42 8.35
CA SER A 109 15.42 -27.20 7.14
C SER A 109 14.19 -27.97 6.68
N PHE A 110 14.08 -28.25 5.39
CA PHE A 110 13.05 -29.14 4.83
C PHE A 110 13.65 -30.53 4.62
N LYS A 111 13.18 -31.54 5.35
CA LYS A 111 13.68 -32.91 5.30
C LYS A 111 12.52 -33.90 5.25
N SER A 112 12.63 -34.90 4.39
CA SER A 112 11.65 -35.99 4.29
C SER A 112 10.20 -35.48 4.21
N GLU A 113 9.96 -34.49 3.33
CA GLU A 113 8.65 -33.87 3.08
C GLU A 113 8.06 -33.06 4.25
N SER A 114 8.88 -32.67 5.23
CA SER A 114 8.45 -31.85 6.38
C SER A 114 9.52 -30.85 6.80
N TYR A 115 9.10 -29.77 7.47
CA TYR A 115 10.04 -28.84 8.10
C TYR A 115 10.52 -29.39 9.44
N VAL A 116 11.80 -29.19 9.72
CA VAL A 116 12.45 -29.53 10.99
C VAL A 116 13.11 -28.28 11.55
N LEU A 117 12.77 -27.95 12.79
CA LEU A 117 13.38 -26.85 13.56
C LEU A 117 14.33 -27.44 14.60
N LYS A 118 15.55 -26.93 14.69
CA LYS A 118 16.53 -27.35 15.71
C LYS A 118 17.09 -26.16 16.46
N ASP A 119 17.35 -26.34 17.75
CA ASP A 119 18.08 -25.35 18.55
C ASP A 119 19.60 -25.45 18.35
N GLU A 120 20.35 -24.56 19.00
CA GLU A 120 21.82 -24.57 18.97
C GLU A 120 22.46 -25.88 19.47
N LYS A 121 21.72 -26.66 20.28
CA LYS A 121 22.15 -27.98 20.78
C LYS A 121 21.75 -29.11 19.83
N GLN A 122 21.23 -28.77 18.65
CA GLN A 122 20.73 -29.69 17.63
C GLN A 122 19.55 -30.54 18.10
N GLN A 123 18.83 -30.09 19.13
CA GLN A 123 17.60 -30.71 19.61
C GLN A 123 16.42 -30.21 18.78
N GLU A 124 15.53 -31.12 18.40
CA GLU A 124 14.33 -30.76 17.65
C GLU A 124 13.38 -29.94 18.52
N VAL A 125 12.87 -28.86 17.93
CA VAL A 125 11.93 -27.93 18.54
C VAL A 125 10.54 -28.19 17.96
N ASN A 126 9.58 -28.41 18.84
CA ASN A 126 8.19 -28.55 18.42
C ASN A 126 7.67 -27.20 17.91
N PHE A 127 6.88 -27.25 16.84
CA PHE A 127 6.27 -26.06 16.26
C PHE A 127 4.90 -26.38 15.67
N SER A 128 4.08 -25.34 15.53
CA SER A 128 2.89 -25.38 14.68
C SER A 128 3.11 -24.49 13.47
N PHE A 129 2.77 -25.02 12.29
CA PHE A 129 2.89 -24.29 11.03
C PHE A 129 1.57 -23.60 10.68
N GLU A 130 1.68 -22.35 10.24
CA GLU A 130 0.55 -21.56 9.77
C GLU A 130 0.86 -21.02 8.37
N PRO A 131 0.13 -21.47 7.32
CA PRO A 131 0.41 -21.06 5.96
C PRO A 131 0.08 -19.57 5.70
N PRO A 132 0.58 -19.01 4.57
CA PRO A 132 0.22 -17.67 4.13
C PRO A 132 -1.28 -17.55 3.95
N LEU A 133 -1.84 -16.44 4.43
CA LEU A 133 -3.26 -16.12 4.23
C LEU A 133 -3.37 -15.26 2.98
N LEU A 134 -4.01 -15.78 1.93
CA LEU A 134 -4.11 -15.09 0.64
C LEU A 134 -5.54 -14.67 0.33
N ILE A 135 -5.76 -13.39 0.05
CA ILE A 135 -7.00 -12.91 -0.58
C ILE A 135 -6.92 -13.18 -2.08
N HIS A 136 -7.92 -13.89 -2.62
CA HIS A 136 -7.99 -14.34 -4.01
C HIS A 136 -6.78 -15.17 -4.47
N GLY A 137 -6.02 -15.77 -3.54
CA GLY A 137 -4.78 -16.48 -3.86
C GLY A 137 -3.63 -15.57 -4.35
N LEU A 138 -3.74 -14.26 -4.15
CA LEU A 138 -2.87 -13.25 -4.76
C LEU A 138 -2.23 -12.31 -3.74
N PHE A 139 -3.04 -11.75 -2.84
CA PHE A 139 -2.57 -10.74 -1.88
C PHE A 139 -2.40 -11.39 -0.51
N GLU A 140 -1.16 -11.47 -0.04
CA GLU A 140 -0.85 -12.03 1.27
C GLU A 140 -1.17 -11.05 2.39
N VAL A 141 -1.95 -11.50 3.36
CA VAL A 141 -2.29 -10.76 4.57
C VAL A 141 -1.23 -11.05 5.63
N ILE A 142 -0.47 -10.03 6.02
CA ILE A 142 0.50 -10.11 7.10
C ILE A 142 -0.27 -10.07 8.43
N LYS A 143 -0.41 -11.23 9.08
CA LYS A 143 -1.26 -11.42 10.27
C LYS A 143 -0.59 -10.99 11.58
N HIS A 144 0.72 -10.80 11.56
CA HIS A 144 1.51 -10.60 12.77
C HIS A 144 2.51 -9.46 12.59
N PRO A 145 2.86 -8.74 13.67
CA PRO A 145 3.97 -7.81 13.65
C PRO A 145 5.25 -8.51 13.17
N HIS A 146 6.07 -7.80 12.41
CA HIS A 146 7.33 -8.34 11.89
C HIS A 146 8.45 -7.32 12.07
N ASN A 147 9.62 -7.76 12.53
CA ASN A 147 10.74 -6.90 12.88
C ASN A 147 11.22 -6.01 11.73
N LEU A 148 11.28 -6.56 10.50
CA LEU A 148 11.60 -5.79 9.29
C LEU A 148 10.62 -4.64 8.99
N LEU A 149 9.40 -4.69 9.51
CA LEU A 149 8.38 -3.68 9.23
C LEU A 149 8.29 -2.63 10.35
N TYR A 150 8.80 -2.93 11.55
CA TYR A 150 8.68 -2.08 12.73
C TYR A 150 9.20 -0.66 12.52
N GLU A 151 10.32 -0.51 11.79
CA GLU A 151 10.93 0.81 11.54
C GLU A 151 10.11 1.74 10.63
N HIS A 152 9.02 1.24 10.04
CA HIS A 152 8.13 2.02 9.19
C HIS A 152 6.90 2.57 9.92
N PHE A 153 6.71 2.20 11.19
CA PHE A 153 5.68 2.76 12.06
C PHE A 153 6.28 3.89 12.89
N PHE A 154 6.11 5.12 12.42
CA PHE A 154 6.61 6.32 13.11
C PHE A 154 5.64 7.50 13.01
N LYS A 155 5.63 8.35 14.04
CA LYS A 155 4.87 9.60 14.08
C LYS A 155 5.49 10.67 13.17
N SER A 156 4.80 11.79 12.98
CA SER A 156 5.35 12.95 12.27
C SER A 156 6.70 13.43 12.82
N GLU A 157 6.93 13.28 14.12
CA GLU A 157 8.15 13.69 14.81
C GLU A 157 9.31 12.67 14.64
N GLY A 158 9.04 11.51 14.03
CA GLY A 158 10.01 10.44 13.80
C GLY A 158 10.08 9.38 14.90
N ASP A 159 9.32 9.53 15.98
CA ASP A 159 9.24 8.54 17.06
C ASP A 159 8.54 7.27 16.60
N LEU A 160 9.11 6.11 16.95
CA LEU A 160 8.54 4.81 16.60
C LEU A 160 7.21 4.57 17.34
N VAL A 161 6.28 3.95 16.62
CA VAL A 161 4.92 3.66 17.07
C VAL A 161 4.75 2.16 17.20
N THR A 162 4.39 1.70 18.40
CA THR A 162 3.91 0.33 18.57
C THR A 162 2.51 0.21 18.00
N VAL A 163 2.28 -0.83 17.21
CA VAL A 163 0.99 -1.11 16.58
C VAL A 163 0.50 -2.52 16.92
N GLU A 164 -0.81 -2.66 17.04
CA GLU A 164 -1.48 -3.95 17.12
C GLU A 164 -1.80 -4.41 15.69
N VAL A 165 -1.65 -5.70 15.38
CA VAL A 165 -1.81 -6.25 14.01
C VAL A 165 -2.69 -7.48 14.01
N SER A 166 -2.51 -8.40 14.96
CA SER A 166 -3.10 -9.72 14.93
C SER A 166 -4.60 -9.73 15.22
N GLU A 167 -5.03 -9.05 16.28
CA GLU A 167 -6.45 -8.98 16.64
C GLU A 167 -7.22 -8.13 15.64
N ILE A 168 -6.65 -6.98 15.23
CA ILE A 168 -7.30 -6.10 14.26
C ILE A 168 -7.38 -6.74 12.86
N THR A 169 -6.36 -7.50 12.45
CA THR A 169 -6.43 -8.28 11.21
C THR A 169 -7.55 -9.30 11.28
N GLN A 170 -7.65 -10.07 12.37
CA GLN A 170 -8.71 -11.05 12.54
C GLN A 170 -10.10 -10.40 12.49
N ARG A 171 -10.26 -9.23 13.12
CA ARG A 171 -11.54 -8.48 13.16
C ARG A 171 -11.98 -8.01 11.78
N HIS A 172 -11.05 -7.49 10.97
CA HIS A 172 -11.39 -6.84 9.71
C HIS A 172 -11.07 -7.67 8.46
N LEU A 173 -10.62 -8.92 8.62
CA LEU A 173 -10.28 -9.79 7.49
C LEU A 173 -11.46 -9.95 6.51
N GLU A 174 -12.67 -10.15 7.03
CA GLU A 174 -13.87 -10.26 6.19
C GLU A 174 -14.14 -8.96 5.42
N HIS A 175 -14.07 -7.81 6.11
CA HIS A 175 -14.31 -6.50 5.51
C HIS A 175 -13.30 -6.14 4.42
N VAL A 176 -12.00 -6.40 4.63
CA VAL A 176 -10.99 -6.16 3.60
C VAL A 176 -11.16 -7.12 2.42
N THR A 177 -11.56 -8.37 2.67
CA THR A 177 -11.82 -9.36 1.62
C THR A 177 -13.00 -8.92 0.75
N LEU A 178 -14.11 -8.52 1.36
CA LEU A 178 -15.27 -7.97 0.65
C LEU A 178 -14.92 -6.70 -0.13
N ALA A 179 -14.05 -5.83 0.41
CA ALA A 179 -13.57 -4.67 -0.32
C ALA A 179 -12.78 -5.05 -1.59
N PHE A 180 -11.91 -6.06 -1.52
CA PHE A 180 -11.24 -6.62 -2.70
C PHE A 180 -12.22 -7.25 -3.68
N ASP A 181 -13.27 -7.95 -3.21
CA ASP A 181 -14.33 -8.49 -4.07
C ASP A 181 -15.04 -7.35 -4.82
N HIS A 182 -15.43 -6.28 -4.14
CA HIS A 182 -16.09 -5.13 -4.76
C HIS A 182 -15.18 -4.43 -5.77
N ILE A 183 -13.90 -4.24 -5.45
CA ILE A 183 -12.93 -3.66 -6.39
C ILE A 183 -12.75 -4.57 -7.61
N ARG A 184 -12.66 -5.90 -7.43
CA ARG A 184 -12.59 -6.86 -8.54
C ARG A 184 -13.81 -6.76 -9.45
N ASP A 185 -15.00 -6.73 -8.86
CA ASP A 185 -16.26 -6.88 -9.60
C ASP A 185 -16.69 -5.56 -10.26
N TYR A 186 -16.41 -4.41 -9.65
CA TYR A 186 -16.90 -3.11 -10.11
C TYR A 186 -15.80 -2.14 -10.58
N SER A 187 -14.53 -2.42 -10.28
CA SER A 187 -13.37 -1.59 -10.67
C SER A 187 -12.23 -2.46 -11.20
N TYR A 188 -12.56 -3.38 -12.10
CA TYR A 188 -11.67 -4.44 -12.57
C TYR A 188 -10.32 -3.93 -13.12
N GLU A 189 -10.29 -2.80 -13.82
CA GLU A 189 -9.04 -2.20 -14.33
C GLU A 189 -8.07 -1.86 -13.19
N PHE A 190 -8.58 -1.24 -12.12
CA PHE A 190 -7.78 -0.98 -10.92
C PHE A 190 -7.35 -2.28 -10.25
N TYR A 191 -8.23 -3.28 -10.18
CA TYR A 191 -7.90 -4.61 -9.67
C TYR A 191 -6.77 -5.29 -10.47
N VAL A 192 -6.74 -5.12 -11.80
CA VAL A 192 -5.66 -5.63 -12.65
C VAL A 192 -4.33 -4.98 -12.29
N MET A 193 -4.29 -3.66 -12.10
CA MET A 193 -3.08 -2.97 -11.66
C MET A 193 -2.62 -3.44 -10.26
N LEU A 194 -3.55 -3.64 -9.32
CA LEU A 194 -3.23 -4.19 -8.01
C LEU A 194 -2.57 -5.57 -8.12
N LYS A 195 -3.06 -6.48 -8.97
CA LYS A 195 -2.46 -7.81 -9.16
C LYS A 195 -1.00 -7.75 -9.64
N ILE A 196 -0.64 -6.71 -10.38
CA ILE A 196 0.71 -6.53 -10.92
C ILE A 196 1.65 -6.00 -9.84
N CYS A 197 1.19 -5.03 -9.06
CA CYS A 197 2.04 -4.21 -8.19
C CYS A 197 1.98 -4.62 -6.70
N LEU A 198 0.84 -5.07 -6.20
CA LEU A 198 0.62 -5.35 -4.79
C LEU A 198 0.82 -6.84 -4.46
N ARG A 199 1.61 -7.12 -3.43
CA ARG A 199 1.87 -8.46 -2.91
C ARG A 199 1.29 -8.66 -1.53
N ASN A 200 1.55 -7.72 -0.64
CA ASN A 200 1.21 -7.85 0.76
C ASN A 200 0.25 -6.74 1.19
N ILE A 201 -0.60 -7.07 2.15
CA ILE A 201 -1.36 -6.09 2.91
C ILE A 201 -1.13 -6.33 4.40
N MET A 202 -1.18 -5.27 5.19
CA MET A 202 -1.14 -5.36 6.64
C MET A 202 -2.21 -4.47 7.24
N ILE A 203 -3.12 -5.06 8.01
CA ILE A 203 -4.07 -4.30 8.82
C ILE A 203 -3.41 -4.09 10.18
N PHE A 204 -3.35 -2.85 10.62
CA PHE A 204 -2.79 -2.50 11.91
C PHE A 204 -3.68 -1.49 12.63
N LYS A 205 -3.48 -1.36 13.94
CA LYS A 205 -4.13 -0.37 14.79
C LYS A 205 -3.06 0.39 15.55
N SER A 206 -2.94 1.67 15.22
CA SER A 206 -2.16 2.63 16.01
C SER A 206 -3.02 3.26 17.10
N ASN A 207 -2.38 3.89 18.08
CA ASN A 207 -3.12 4.65 19.09
C ASN A 207 -3.83 5.83 18.45
N ALA A 208 -5.06 6.08 18.91
CA ALA A 208 -5.85 7.24 18.55
C ALA A 208 -6.25 8.01 19.80
N TYR A 209 -6.23 9.34 19.73
CA TYR A 209 -6.67 10.21 20.81
C TYR A 209 -7.42 11.41 20.23
N GLU A 210 -8.27 12.03 21.06
CA GLU A 210 -9.02 13.22 20.66
C GLU A 210 -8.19 14.48 20.99
N PHE A 211 -7.99 15.34 20.00
CA PHE A 211 -7.35 16.65 20.16
C PHE A 211 -8.21 17.71 19.49
N MET A 212 -8.60 18.76 20.22
CA MET A 212 -9.47 19.83 19.69
C MET A 212 -10.72 19.32 18.93
N ASN A 213 -11.39 18.29 19.45
CA ASN A 213 -12.55 17.61 18.84
C ASN A 213 -12.28 16.90 17.50
N THR A 214 -11.01 16.62 17.18
CA THR A 214 -10.62 15.79 16.04
C THR A 214 -9.90 14.53 16.52
N GLU A 215 -10.12 13.42 15.81
CA GLU A 215 -9.41 12.16 16.07
C GLU A 215 -8.02 12.24 15.43
N VAL A 216 -6.99 12.16 16.25
CA VAL A 216 -5.59 12.13 15.86
C VAL A 216 -5.05 10.73 16.09
N VAL A 217 -4.36 10.20 15.08
CA VAL A 217 -3.74 8.88 15.14
C VAL A 217 -2.22 9.01 15.14
N ASP A 218 -1.55 8.13 15.87
CA ASP A 218 -0.08 8.10 15.90
C ASP A 218 0.51 7.73 14.53
N ARG A 219 -0.23 6.98 13.71
CA ARG A 219 0.19 6.58 12.36
C ARG A 219 -1.00 6.41 11.42
N ASN A 220 -1.01 7.11 10.29
CA ASN A 220 -1.99 6.91 9.22
C ASN A 220 -1.72 5.61 8.43
N SER A 221 -2.70 5.14 7.66
CA SER A 221 -2.46 4.19 6.57
C SER A 221 -1.37 4.71 5.64
N PHE A 222 -0.54 3.81 5.13
CA PHE A 222 0.60 4.20 4.32
C PHE A 222 1.04 3.10 3.34
N ALA A 223 1.82 3.52 2.35
CA ALA A 223 2.68 2.66 1.55
C ALA A 223 4.05 3.35 1.42
N THR A 224 5.12 2.58 1.24
CA THR A 224 6.49 3.13 1.17
C THR A 224 7.34 2.34 0.18
N LEU A 225 8.27 3.04 -0.48
CA LEU A 225 9.25 2.42 -1.39
C LEU A 225 10.18 1.43 -0.67
N SER A 226 10.47 1.66 0.62
CA SER A 226 11.31 0.74 1.40
C SER A 226 10.69 -0.65 1.56
N VAL A 227 9.37 -0.77 1.42
CA VAL A 227 8.61 -2.04 1.47
C VAL A 227 7.67 -2.07 0.26
N HIS A 228 8.22 -1.79 -0.92
CA HIS A 228 7.42 -1.73 -2.15
C HIS A 228 6.68 -3.06 -2.37
N GLY A 229 5.44 -2.97 -2.85
CA GLY A 229 4.54 -4.12 -2.96
C GLY A 229 3.71 -4.39 -1.71
N CYS A 230 3.83 -3.59 -0.64
CA CYS A 230 3.00 -3.69 0.55
C CYS A 230 2.14 -2.43 0.78
N ALA A 231 0.87 -2.63 1.16
CA ALA A 231 -0.04 -1.59 1.62
C ALA A 231 -0.41 -1.79 3.10
N PHE A 232 -0.34 -0.73 3.90
CA PHE A 232 -0.60 -0.77 5.34
C PHE A 232 -1.87 0.02 5.65
N PHE A 233 -2.87 -0.64 6.26
CA PHE A 233 -4.17 -0.07 6.57
C PHE A 233 -4.33 0.14 8.08
N ASN A 234 -4.42 1.39 8.53
CA ASN A 234 -4.67 1.70 9.93
C ASN A 234 -6.17 1.61 10.26
N ALA A 235 -6.61 0.44 10.70
CA ALA A 235 -7.97 0.22 11.17
C ALA A 235 -8.10 0.55 12.67
N PHE A 236 -7.89 1.82 13.04
CA PHE A 236 -7.94 2.22 14.45
C PHE A 236 -9.36 2.27 15.05
N GLN A 237 -10.39 2.41 14.21
CA GLN A 237 -11.80 2.37 14.61
C GLN A 237 -12.34 0.94 14.46
N ASP A 238 -12.96 0.42 15.52
CA ASP A 238 -13.47 -0.96 15.53
C ASP A 238 -14.71 -1.13 14.63
N GLU A 239 -15.40 -0.04 14.30
CA GLU A 239 -16.58 0.00 13.43
C GLU A 239 -16.28 0.07 11.93
N TYR A 240 -15.00 0.10 11.52
CA TYR A 240 -14.65 0.11 10.11
C TYR A 240 -15.14 -1.13 9.37
N ASN A 241 -15.68 -0.90 8.19
CA ASN A 241 -16.30 -1.90 7.33
C ASN A 241 -15.69 -1.85 5.92
N GLU A 242 -16.21 -2.65 4.99
CA GLU A 242 -15.66 -2.76 3.64
C GLU A 242 -15.67 -1.44 2.86
N VAL A 243 -16.52 -0.45 3.19
CA VAL A 243 -16.50 0.88 2.56
C VAL A 243 -15.21 1.63 2.90
N PHE A 244 -14.75 1.55 4.16
CA PHE A 244 -13.44 2.08 4.56
C PHE A 244 -12.32 1.40 3.77
N PHE A 245 -12.33 0.07 3.70
CA PHE A 245 -11.27 -0.67 3.02
C PHE A 245 -11.27 -0.47 1.50
N ILE A 246 -12.41 -0.18 0.85
CA ILE A 246 -12.42 0.18 -0.58
C ILE A 246 -11.60 1.46 -0.80
N GLU A 247 -11.81 2.49 0.03
CA GLU A 247 -11.01 3.72 -0.02
C GLU A 247 -9.55 3.44 0.29
N ASP A 248 -9.26 2.70 1.37
CA ASP A 248 -7.88 2.49 1.83
C ASP A 248 -7.06 1.61 0.87
N ILE A 249 -7.67 0.58 0.28
CA ILE A 249 -7.06 -0.22 -0.79
C ILE A 249 -6.82 0.65 -2.02
N ALA A 250 -7.79 1.47 -2.44
CA ALA A 250 -7.62 2.37 -3.58
C ALA A 250 -6.52 3.41 -3.36
N HIS A 251 -6.41 3.92 -2.14
CA HIS A 251 -5.42 4.90 -1.74
C HIS A 251 -4.01 4.28 -1.65
N GLN A 252 -3.80 3.31 -0.75
CA GLN A 252 -2.47 2.76 -0.49
C GLN A 252 -2.02 1.81 -1.60
N GLY A 253 -2.94 1.05 -2.19
CA GLY A 253 -2.68 0.31 -3.43
C GLY A 253 -2.35 1.26 -4.58
N GLY A 254 -3.01 2.42 -4.64
CA GLY A 254 -2.70 3.50 -5.59
C GLY A 254 -1.26 4.03 -5.40
N HIS A 255 -0.79 4.18 -4.16
CA HIS A 255 0.63 4.48 -3.88
C HIS A 255 1.58 3.42 -4.43
N VAL A 256 1.28 2.14 -4.22
CA VAL A 256 2.12 1.06 -4.77
C VAL A 256 2.14 1.09 -6.30
N ILE A 257 0.97 1.21 -6.94
CA ILE A 257 0.84 1.25 -8.40
C ILE A 257 1.60 2.45 -8.99
N PHE A 258 1.42 3.65 -8.43
CA PHE A 258 2.06 4.85 -8.96
C PHE A 258 3.58 4.81 -8.80
N ASN A 259 4.07 4.27 -7.68
CA ASN A 259 5.50 4.03 -7.50
C ASN A 259 6.06 3.06 -8.54
N THR A 260 5.32 1.99 -8.87
CA THR A 260 5.70 1.07 -9.95
C THR A 260 5.72 1.81 -11.29
N PHE A 261 4.67 2.58 -11.60
CA PHE A 261 4.59 3.37 -12.83
C PHE A 261 5.76 4.35 -12.98
N LEU A 262 6.12 5.07 -11.91
CA LEU A 262 7.24 6.01 -11.91
C LEU A 262 8.62 5.32 -12.05
N ALA A 263 8.73 4.06 -11.68
CA ALA A 263 9.97 3.30 -11.88
C ALA A 263 10.31 3.10 -13.37
N ALA A 264 9.32 3.22 -14.27
CA ALA A 264 9.55 3.28 -15.71
C ALA A 264 10.25 4.58 -16.18
N LYS A 265 10.41 5.55 -15.26
CA LYS A 265 10.91 6.91 -15.53
C LYS A 265 10.15 7.59 -16.66
N PRO A 266 8.81 7.66 -16.59
CA PRO A 266 8.01 8.39 -17.57
C PRO A 266 8.42 9.85 -17.59
N ASP A 267 8.37 10.46 -18.76
CA ASP A 267 8.90 11.80 -18.97
C ASP A 267 7.83 12.86 -18.63
N ILE A 268 7.48 12.95 -17.34
CA ILE A 268 6.36 13.75 -16.84
C ILE A 268 6.71 15.21 -16.66
N PHE A 269 7.84 15.49 -16.01
CA PHE A 269 8.17 16.83 -15.50
C PHE A 269 9.21 17.52 -16.39
N LYS A 270 9.01 18.82 -16.61
CA LYS A 270 9.98 19.71 -17.29
C LYS A 270 11.05 20.23 -16.33
N ILE A 271 10.74 20.27 -15.04
CA ILE A 271 11.64 20.66 -13.96
C ILE A 271 11.87 19.48 -13.01
N ASP A 272 12.76 19.66 -12.05
CA ASP A 272 12.95 18.67 -10.99
C ASP A 272 11.64 18.48 -10.20
N GLN A 273 11.16 17.24 -10.15
CA GLN A 273 9.92 16.83 -9.49
C GLN A 273 9.91 17.08 -7.97
N HIS A 274 11.09 17.24 -7.36
CA HIS A 274 11.26 17.49 -5.93
C HIS A 274 11.23 18.98 -5.58
N VAL A 275 11.11 19.87 -6.58
CA VAL A 275 10.93 21.30 -6.35
C VAL A 275 9.60 21.54 -5.63
N ASN A 276 9.67 22.33 -4.56
CA ASN A 276 8.54 22.80 -3.78
C ASN A 276 7.73 23.83 -4.60
N ILE A 277 6.41 23.71 -4.61
CA ILE A 277 5.54 24.57 -5.45
C ILE A 277 5.58 26.04 -5.01
N ALA A 278 5.60 26.34 -3.71
CA ALA A 278 5.67 27.70 -3.18
C ALA A 278 7.00 28.41 -3.53
N SER A 279 8.05 27.68 -3.91
CA SER A 279 9.33 28.27 -4.31
C SER A 279 9.32 28.92 -5.71
N GLN A 280 8.21 28.82 -6.44
CA GLN A 280 8.12 29.27 -7.82
C GLN A 280 7.55 30.69 -7.89
N GLU A 281 8.28 31.61 -8.54
CA GLU A 281 7.95 33.05 -8.60
C GLU A 281 6.57 33.33 -9.24
N GLU A 282 6.07 32.40 -10.06
CA GLU A 282 4.82 32.53 -10.80
C GLU A 282 3.59 32.01 -10.03
N VAL A 283 3.75 31.62 -8.76
CA VAL A 283 2.72 30.92 -7.98
C VAL A 283 2.32 31.75 -6.76
N GLU A 284 1.03 32.08 -6.64
CA GLU A 284 0.49 32.85 -5.50
C GLU A 284 0.31 32.01 -4.21
N PHE A 285 0.66 30.72 -4.25
CA PHE A 285 0.57 29.80 -3.11
C PHE A 285 1.83 29.78 -2.26
N TYR A 286 2.07 30.86 -1.50
CA TYR A 286 3.24 31.01 -0.63
C TYR A 286 3.34 29.98 0.52
N GLU A 287 2.32 29.15 0.74
CA GLU A 287 2.24 28.16 1.82
C GLU A 287 2.20 26.70 1.31
N GLU A 288 2.26 26.46 0.00
CA GLU A 288 2.26 25.09 -0.53
C GLU A 288 3.64 24.44 -0.42
N GLU A 289 3.86 23.72 0.68
CA GLU A 289 5.14 23.08 0.98
C GLU A 289 5.39 21.78 0.18
N ARG A 290 4.35 21.21 -0.44
CA ARG A 290 4.47 19.97 -1.20
C ARG A 290 5.21 20.21 -2.52
N SER A 291 5.92 19.18 -2.97
CA SER A 291 6.54 19.18 -4.30
C SER A 291 5.52 18.81 -5.39
N LEU A 292 5.85 19.12 -6.65
CA LEU A 292 5.07 18.68 -7.80
C LEU A 292 4.86 17.17 -7.81
N PHE A 293 5.89 16.41 -7.43
CA PHE A 293 5.80 14.97 -7.27
C PHE A 293 4.69 14.56 -6.29
N VAL A 294 4.64 15.19 -5.11
CA VAL A 294 3.66 14.86 -4.07
C VAL A 294 2.25 15.18 -4.51
N VAL A 295 2.02 16.34 -5.14
CA VAL A 295 0.68 16.71 -5.63
C VAL A 295 0.26 15.80 -6.78
N MET A 296 1.15 15.49 -7.72
CA MET A 296 0.86 14.56 -8.81
C MET A 296 0.55 13.16 -8.27
N HIS A 297 1.28 12.72 -7.25
CA HIS A 297 1.00 11.48 -6.56
C HIS A 297 -0.40 11.49 -5.92
N ALA A 298 -0.77 12.56 -5.22
CA ALA A 298 -2.08 12.70 -4.58
C ALA A 298 -3.22 12.60 -5.62
N MET A 299 -3.06 13.23 -6.77
CA MET A 299 -4.04 13.19 -7.87
C MET A 299 -4.31 11.76 -8.36
N PHE A 300 -3.27 10.94 -8.53
CA PHE A 300 -3.45 9.53 -8.91
C PHE A 300 -4.20 8.72 -7.84
N THR A 301 -3.89 8.96 -6.56
CA THR A 301 -4.59 8.26 -5.47
C THR A 301 -6.05 8.71 -5.37
N TYR A 302 -6.35 9.99 -5.57
CA TYR A 302 -7.74 10.44 -5.62
C TYR A 302 -8.49 9.86 -6.81
N ASP A 303 -7.90 9.82 -8.01
CA ASP A 303 -8.49 9.18 -9.20
C ASP A 303 -8.88 7.72 -8.91
N SER A 304 -7.97 6.98 -8.26
CA SER A 304 -8.20 5.60 -7.84
C SER A 304 -9.37 5.48 -6.84
N ILE A 305 -9.38 6.31 -5.79
CA ILE A 305 -10.41 6.32 -4.76
C ILE A 305 -11.77 6.66 -5.34
N ILE A 306 -11.90 7.80 -6.04
CA ILE A 306 -13.20 8.26 -6.53
C ILE A 306 -13.77 7.30 -7.58
N THR A 307 -12.91 6.64 -8.37
CA THR A 307 -13.34 5.62 -9.33
C THR A 307 -13.93 4.42 -8.61
N CYS A 308 -13.23 3.87 -7.61
CA CYS A 308 -13.70 2.70 -6.86
C CYS A 308 -15.01 2.99 -6.11
N LEU A 309 -15.10 4.14 -5.44
CA LEU A 309 -16.31 4.53 -4.70
C LEU A 309 -17.49 4.84 -5.65
N SER A 310 -17.25 5.57 -6.74
CA SER A 310 -18.26 5.88 -7.76
C SER A 310 -18.84 4.62 -8.39
N ASN A 311 -17.98 3.64 -8.74
CA ASN A 311 -18.44 2.38 -9.31
C ASN A 311 -19.30 1.56 -8.33
N CYS A 312 -19.01 1.62 -7.03
CA CYS A 312 -19.86 0.99 -6.02
C CYS A 312 -21.25 1.66 -5.92
N ILE A 313 -21.33 2.98 -6.10
CA ILE A 313 -22.61 3.70 -6.14
C ILE A 313 -23.38 3.34 -7.41
N ASP A 314 -22.73 3.37 -8.58
CA ASP A 314 -23.34 3.07 -9.88
C ASP A 314 -23.95 1.66 -9.89
N ASN A 315 -23.32 0.70 -9.20
CA ASN A 315 -23.77 -0.68 -9.10
C ASN A 315 -24.65 -0.97 -7.87
N LYS A 316 -24.99 0.05 -7.07
CA LYS A 316 -25.84 -0.07 -5.86
C LYS A 316 -25.36 -1.17 -4.91
N VAL A 317 -24.05 -1.23 -4.69
CA VAL A 317 -23.41 -2.27 -3.87
C VAL A 317 -23.87 -2.19 -2.41
N PHE A 318 -24.17 -0.98 -1.93
CA PHE A 318 -24.49 -0.73 -0.53
C PHE A 318 -25.83 -0.02 -0.35
N GLU A 319 -26.41 -0.21 0.84
CA GLU A 319 -27.63 0.45 1.30
C GLU A 319 -27.44 0.97 2.74
N GLY A 320 -28.39 1.77 3.22
CA GLY A 320 -28.42 2.26 4.60
C GLY A 320 -27.15 3.01 5.02
N HIS A 321 -26.60 2.67 6.19
CA HIS A 321 -25.42 3.34 6.75
C HIS A 321 -24.16 3.20 5.87
N LYS A 322 -23.97 2.07 5.18
CA LYS A 322 -22.81 1.85 4.29
C LYS A 322 -22.89 2.74 3.05
N LEU A 323 -24.07 2.88 2.46
CA LEU A 323 -24.27 3.83 1.36
C LEU A 323 -24.04 5.28 1.82
N HIS A 324 -24.52 5.63 3.01
CA HIS A 324 -24.30 6.95 3.58
C HIS A 324 -22.82 7.26 3.83
N GLU A 325 -22.07 6.29 4.38
CA GLU A 325 -20.60 6.38 4.52
C GLU A 325 -19.91 6.52 3.17
N LEU A 326 -20.29 5.70 2.18
CA LEU A 326 -19.75 5.73 0.82
C LEU A 326 -19.90 7.10 0.17
N LEU A 327 -21.07 7.72 0.30
CA LEU A 327 -21.33 9.07 -0.20
C LEU A 327 -20.47 10.12 0.52
N GLY A 328 -20.30 10.00 1.84
CA GLY A 328 -19.44 10.88 2.61
C GLY A 328 -17.98 10.81 2.17
N ARG A 329 -17.44 9.59 2.03
CA ARG A 329 -16.06 9.35 1.55
C ARG A 329 -15.84 9.84 0.12
N LEU A 330 -16.82 9.62 -0.77
CA LEU A 330 -16.75 10.14 -2.13
C LEU A 330 -16.75 11.68 -2.14
N ALA A 331 -17.64 12.31 -1.37
CA ALA A 331 -17.71 13.76 -1.27
C ALA A 331 -16.39 14.35 -0.75
N PHE A 332 -15.82 13.74 0.30
CA PHE A 332 -14.56 14.14 0.90
C PHE A 332 -13.39 14.05 -0.09
N ASN A 333 -13.26 12.95 -0.81
CA ASN A 333 -12.19 12.76 -1.79
C ASN A 333 -12.38 13.64 -3.03
N CYS A 334 -13.62 13.86 -3.50
CA CYS A 334 -13.89 14.84 -4.56
C CYS A 334 -13.53 16.26 -4.12
N TYR A 335 -13.78 16.64 -2.87
CA TYR A 335 -13.37 17.95 -2.35
C TYR A 335 -11.85 18.12 -2.38
N LYS A 336 -11.09 17.15 -1.84
CA LYS A 336 -9.61 17.20 -1.84
C LYS A 336 -9.03 17.21 -3.26
N PHE A 337 -9.58 16.37 -4.16
CA PHE A 337 -9.20 16.37 -5.57
C PHE A 337 -9.43 17.75 -6.19
N GLY A 338 -10.60 18.36 -5.98
CA GLY A 338 -10.90 19.70 -6.49
C GLY A 338 -9.88 20.77 -6.06
N GLN A 339 -9.46 20.76 -4.79
CA GLN A 339 -8.45 21.68 -4.26
C GLN A 339 -7.08 21.49 -4.94
N ASP A 340 -6.59 20.24 -5.03
CA ASP A 340 -5.30 19.95 -5.66
C ASP A 340 -5.34 20.18 -7.19
N PHE A 341 -6.50 19.98 -7.82
CA PHE A 341 -6.69 20.32 -9.23
C PHE A 341 -6.66 21.83 -9.46
N GLU A 342 -7.32 22.63 -8.61
CA GLU A 342 -7.30 24.10 -8.71
C GLU A 342 -5.87 24.62 -8.60
N LEU A 343 -5.11 24.11 -7.62
CA LEU A 343 -3.67 24.37 -7.47
C LEU A 343 -2.91 24.09 -8.77
N LEU A 344 -3.03 22.89 -9.33
CA LEU A 344 -2.32 22.51 -10.55
C LEU A 344 -2.77 23.29 -11.79
N SER A 345 -4.05 23.70 -11.86
CA SER A 345 -4.58 24.46 -12.99
C SER A 345 -4.00 25.87 -13.08
N GLN A 346 -3.67 26.48 -11.94
CA GLN A 346 -2.98 27.77 -11.90
C GLN A 346 -1.51 27.65 -12.35
N LEU A 347 -0.91 26.47 -12.17
CA LEU A 347 0.43 26.16 -12.65
C LEU A 347 0.49 25.88 -14.18
N ASP A 348 -0.65 25.63 -14.82
CA ASP A 348 -0.77 25.37 -16.27
C ASP A 348 -1.53 26.51 -16.97
N ASN A 349 -0.99 27.73 -16.92
CA ASN A 349 -1.55 28.89 -17.60
C ASN A 349 -1.62 28.67 -19.13
N GLU A 350 -2.86 28.57 -19.64
CA GLU A 350 -3.20 28.57 -21.08
C GLU A 350 -2.50 27.46 -21.92
N GLY A 351 -2.20 26.31 -21.31
CA GLY A 351 -1.59 25.16 -22.00
C GLY A 351 -0.07 25.28 -22.20
N ASN A 352 0.55 26.32 -21.64
CA ASN A 352 2.00 26.52 -21.58
C ASN A 352 2.58 26.10 -20.21
N SER A 353 2.17 24.94 -19.66
CA SER A 353 2.81 24.44 -18.44
C SER A 353 4.33 24.43 -18.56
N ILE A 354 5.00 25.20 -17.69
CA ILE A 354 6.45 25.12 -17.48
C ILE A 354 6.84 23.90 -16.64
N PHE A 355 5.86 23.22 -16.02
CA PHE A 355 6.08 22.13 -15.08
C PHE A 355 5.93 20.76 -15.71
N PHE A 356 4.99 20.59 -16.64
CA PHE A 356 4.64 19.29 -17.22
C PHE A 356 5.01 19.19 -18.70
N LYS A 357 5.60 18.05 -19.06
CA LYS A 357 5.77 17.58 -20.44
C LYS A 357 4.46 16.98 -20.93
N ASP A 358 4.43 16.57 -22.20
CA ASP A 358 3.20 16.08 -22.85
C ASP A 358 2.61 14.85 -22.13
N GLU A 359 3.46 13.95 -21.62
CA GLU A 359 3.00 12.81 -20.82
C GLU A 359 2.35 13.25 -19.51
N GLY A 360 2.96 14.20 -18.80
CA GLY A 360 2.38 14.76 -17.57
C GLY A 360 1.04 15.47 -17.83
N LYS A 361 0.93 16.23 -18.91
CA LYS A 361 -0.32 16.88 -19.33
C LYS A 361 -1.41 15.86 -19.68
N LEU A 362 -1.03 14.76 -20.34
CA LEU A 362 -1.95 13.67 -20.65
C LEU A 362 -2.50 13.04 -19.36
N LEU A 363 -1.65 12.77 -18.38
CA LEU A 363 -2.05 12.23 -17.07
C LEU A 363 -3.04 13.17 -16.36
N LEU A 364 -2.71 14.47 -16.29
CA LEU A 364 -3.57 15.47 -15.66
C LEU A 364 -4.93 15.58 -16.35
N THR A 365 -4.94 15.54 -17.67
CA THR A 365 -6.18 15.55 -18.46
C THR A 365 -7.04 14.34 -18.12
N GLN A 366 -6.44 13.15 -18.02
CA GLN A 366 -7.15 11.93 -17.68
C GLN A 366 -7.72 11.95 -16.27
N PHE A 367 -6.97 12.44 -15.28
CA PHE A 367 -7.46 12.60 -13.91
C PHE A 367 -8.63 13.58 -13.85
N LEU A 368 -8.53 14.70 -14.58
CA LEU A 368 -9.59 15.70 -14.66
C LEU A 368 -10.86 15.15 -15.31
N GLU A 369 -10.74 14.37 -16.38
CA GLU A 369 -11.87 13.73 -17.04
C GLU A 369 -12.60 12.78 -16.09
N THR A 370 -11.87 11.95 -15.35
CA THR A 370 -12.45 11.07 -14.31
C THR A 370 -13.18 11.90 -13.26
N TYR A 371 -12.53 12.92 -12.69
CA TYR A 371 -13.10 13.79 -11.67
C TYR A 371 -14.39 14.48 -12.14
N LYS A 372 -14.38 15.08 -13.33
CA LYS A 372 -15.55 15.71 -13.94
C LYS A 372 -16.67 14.70 -14.18
N GLY A 373 -16.34 13.49 -14.64
CA GLY A 373 -17.30 12.40 -14.86
C GLY A 373 -18.01 11.99 -13.57
N VAL A 374 -17.23 11.74 -12.51
CA VAL A 374 -17.74 11.39 -11.18
C VAL A 374 -18.62 12.51 -10.60
N LEU A 375 -18.17 13.76 -10.67
CA LEU A 375 -18.98 14.90 -10.24
C LEU A 375 -20.27 15.00 -11.03
N LEU A 376 -20.24 14.87 -12.35
CA LEU A 376 -21.45 14.96 -13.18
C LEU A 376 -22.48 13.90 -12.79
N LYS A 377 -22.04 12.66 -12.52
CA LYS A 377 -22.90 11.55 -12.10
C LYS A 377 -23.49 11.76 -10.70
N HIS A 378 -22.65 12.11 -9.72
CA HIS A 378 -23.02 12.00 -8.30
C HIS A 378 -23.22 13.34 -7.59
N ARG A 379 -22.99 14.48 -8.24
CA ARG A 379 -23.09 15.83 -7.62
C ARG A 379 -24.36 16.03 -6.82
N LYS A 380 -25.52 15.60 -7.33
CA LYS A 380 -26.81 15.76 -6.63
C LYS A 380 -26.85 15.02 -5.29
N LEU A 381 -26.10 13.94 -5.15
CA LEU A 381 -26.03 13.12 -3.93
C LEU A 381 -24.99 13.69 -2.96
N ILE A 382 -23.84 14.15 -3.46
CA ILE A 382 -22.70 14.53 -2.61
C ILE A 382 -22.63 16.03 -2.28
N GLN A 383 -23.14 16.92 -3.13
CA GLN A 383 -23.08 18.37 -2.93
C GLN A 383 -23.83 18.85 -1.67
N PRO A 384 -24.98 18.25 -1.27
CA PRO A 384 -25.67 18.65 -0.04
C PRO A 384 -24.94 18.26 1.26
N LEU A 385 -23.93 17.38 1.19
CA LEU A 385 -23.26 16.85 2.37
C LEU A 385 -22.33 17.88 3.00
N ASN A 386 -22.38 18.01 4.32
CA ASN A 386 -21.57 18.94 5.09
C ASN A 386 -20.29 18.26 5.61
N LEU A 387 -19.15 18.66 5.06
CA LEU A 387 -17.82 18.12 5.40
C LEU A 387 -16.99 19.04 6.32
N SER A 388 -17.56 20.14 6.79
CA SER A 388 -16.82 21.22 7.48
C SER A 388 -16.10 20.81 8.78
N ASN A 389 -16.49 19.70 9.39
CA ASN A 389 -15.91 19.19 10.64
C ASN A 389 -14.96 18.00 10.43
N GLN A 390 -14.71 17.57 9.19
CA GLN A 390 -13.87 16.40 8.93
C GLN A 390 -12.40 16.66 9.29
N PRO A 391 -11.71 15.68 9.91
CA PRO A 391 -10.26 15.75 10.06
C PRO A 391 -9.55 15.52 8.71
N TYR A 392 -8.22 15.48 8.74
CA TYR A 392 -7.39 15.20 7.56
C TYR A 392 -7.76 13.89 6.86
N ASN A 393 -8.08 12.85 7.66
CA ASN A 393 -8.69 11.62 7.18
C ASN A 393 -10.20 11.67 7.42
N PHE A 394 -10.97 11.08 6.52
CA PHE A 394 -12.42 10.97 6.71
C PHE A 394 -12.76 10.15 7.96
N SER A 395 -13.67 10.65 8.80
CA SER A 395 -14.19 9.92 9.96
C SER A 395 -15.72 9.85 9.86
N TYR A 396 -16.26 8.65 9.65
CA TYR A 396 -17.69 8.45 9.46
C TYR A 396 -18.50 8.89 10.70
N LYS A 397 -17.95 8.63 11.89
CA LYS A 397 -18.52 9.09 13.16
C LYS A 397 -18.64 10.60 13.24
N ILE A 398 -17.64 11.35 12.77
CA ILE A 398 -17.67 12.82 12.72
C ILE A 398 -18.62 13.31 11.62
N PHE A 399 -18.61 12.62 10.46
CA PHE A 399 -19.48 12.92 9.33
C PHE A 399 -20.96 12.81 9.70
N LEU A 400 -21.34 11.76 10.43
CA LEU A 400 -22.71 11.50 10.90
C LEU A 400 -23.25 12.62 11.80
N LYS A 401 -22.40 13.32 12.56
CA LYS A 401 -22.82 14.46 13.40
C LYS A 401 -23.39 15.61 12.59
N ASN A 402 -22.82 15.87 11.41
CA ASN A 402 -23.24 16.95 10.51
C ASN A 402 -24.25 16.49 9.45
N ASN A 403 -24.35 15.18 9.22
CA ASN A 403 -25.19 14.56 8.20
C ASN A 403 -25.96 13.38 8.84
N PRO A 404 -26.97 13.63 9.69
CA PRO A 404 -27.76 12.56 10.30
C PRO A 404 -28.66 11.86 9.26
N ILE A 405 -28.90 10.55 9.47
CA ILE A 405 -29.78 9.70 8.64
C ILE A 405 -31.24 9.84 9.07
#